data_AF-A0A090JXB3-F1
#
_entry.id   AF-A0A090JXB3-F1
#
_cell.length_a   1.000
_cell.length_b   1.000
_cell.length_c   1.000
_cell.angle_alpha   90.00
_cell.angle_beta   90.00
_cell.angle_gamma   90.00
#
_symmetry.space_group_name_H-M   'P 1'
#
loop_
_entity.id
_entity.type
_entity.pdbx_description
1 polymer ?
#
loop_
_entity_poly.entity_id
_entity_poly.type
_entity_poly.pdbx_seq_one_letter_code
_entity_poly.pdbx_strand_id
1 'polypeptide(L)'
;QPVRADGRHGAVHLAGRRGDRQDPNLGTGPGSLTEYGSTSPAAMIDLPQTYLEPILLKNAAARGAKVRFDTELLSLTQDEDGVTAVLRDRVRGEEYTVRARYLIGADGGRSSVAEQLGLPIDGQMGKAGSMNITFTADLSRYVAHRPSVLYWVIQP
;
A
#
# COMPACT_ATOMS: atom_id res chain seq x y z
N GLN A 1 -7.01 27.01 -10.76
CA GLN A 1 -8.34 26.55 -10.33
C GLN A 1 -8.13 25.49 -9.26
N PRO A 2 -8.77 25.57 -8.08
CA PRO A 2 -8.47 24.62 -7.01
C PRO A 2 -9.17 23.29 -7.29
N VAL A 3 -8.42 22.20 -7.24
CA VAL A 3 -8.88 20.83 -7.40
C VAL A 3 -9.71 20.46 -6.16
N ARG A 4 -11.03 20.29 -6.34
CA ARG A 4 -11.89 19.66 -5.33
C ARG A 4 -11.57 18.18 -5.32
N ALA A 5 -11.04 17.68 -4.21
CA ALA A 5 -10.95 16.24 -3.95
C ALA A 5 -12.38 15.71 -3.74
N ASP A 6 -12.91 15.01 -4.74
CA ASP A 6 -14.18 14.30 -4.62
C ASP A 6 -13.95 13.05 -3.78
N GLY A 7 -14.31 13.11 -2.50
CA GLY A 7 -14.16 12.03 -1.51
C GLY A 7 -15.15 10.87 -1.71
N ARG A 8 -15.42 10.45 -2.96
CA ARG A 8 -16.46 9.46 -3.30
C ARG A 8 -15.93 8.08 -3.70
N HIS A 9 -14.67 7.77 -3.43
CA HIS A 9 -14.10 6.46 -3.70
C HIS A 9 -14.02 5.63 -2.42
N GLY A 10 -15.17 5.12 -1.97
CA GLY A 10 -15.22 4.09 -0.94
C GLY A 10 -15.09 2.71 -1.59
N ALA A 11 -14.06 1.94 -1.24
CA ALA A 11 -13.98 0.53 -1.60
C ALA A 11 -14.86 -0.27 -0.64
N VAL A 12 -15.93 -0.90 -1.14
CA VAL A 12 -16.69 -1.88 -0.35
C VAL A 12 -15.91 -3.18 -0.36
N HIS A 13 -15.22 -3.48 0.74
CA HIS A 13 -14.49 -4.73 0.91
C HIS A 13 -15.41 -5.80 1.50
N LEU A 14 -15.71 -6.84 0.74
CA LEU A 14 -16.43 -8.02 1.20
C LEU A 14 -15.41 -9.04 1.70
N ALA A 15 -15.05 -9.00 2.98
CA ALA A 15 -14.18 -9.99 3.59
C ALA A 15 -14.98 -11.08 4.33
N GLY A 16 -14.56 -12.34 4.18
CA GLY A 16 -15.12 -13.49 4.88
C GLY A 16 -14.72 -13.55 6.35
N ARG A 17 -15.59 -14.17 7.17
CA ARG A 17 -15.56 -14.27 8.64
C ARG A 17 -14.16 -14.37 9.27
N ARG A 18 -13.89 -13.49 10.24
CA ARG A 18 -13.06 -13.80 11.42
C ARG A 18 -13.67 -13.15 12.67
N GLY A 19 -13.76 -13.93 13.74
CA GLY A 19 -14.49 -13.61 14.98
C GLY A 19 -13.71 -12.77 15.98
N ASP A 20 -13.16 -11.63 15.55
CA ASP A 20 -12.69 -10.60 16.48
C ASP A 20 -13.69 -9.46 16.51
N ARG A 21 -14.05 -8.99 17.72
CA ARG A 21 -14.81 -7.75 17.91
C ARG A 21 -13.94 -6.58 17.45
N GLN A 22 -13.94 -6.30 16.16
CA GLN A 22 -13.36 -5.09 15.59
C GLN A 22 -14.36 -3.94 15.74
N ASP A 23 -13.87 -2.74 16.07
CA ASP A 23 -14.69 -1.53 16.09
C ASP A 23 -15.33 -1.34 14.70
N PRO A 24 -16.67 -1.43 14.58
CA PRO A 24 -17.35 -1.33 13.29
C PRO A 24 -17.18 0.03 12.62
N ASN A 25 -16.74 1.05 13.35
CA ASN A 25 -16.51 2.39 12.83
C ASN A 25 -15.04 2.66 12.47
N LEU A 26 -14.12 1.70 12.68
CA LEU A 26 -12.70 1.82 12.36
C LEU A 26 -12.09 3.16 12.79
N GLY A 27 -12.43 3.65 13.98
CA GLY A 27 -11.87 4.91 14.49
C GLY A 27 -12.61 6.21 14.10
N THR A 28 -13.71 6.13 13.35
CA THR A 28 -14.54 7.30 12.96
C THR A 28 -15.70 7.59 13.91
N GLY A 29 -15.85 6.79 14.97
CA GLY A 29 -16.86 6.99 16.00
C GLY A 29 -16.55 8.18 16.93
N PRO A 30 -17.56 8.76 17.61
CA PRO A 30 -17.36 9.90 18.51
C PRO A 30 -16.34 9.61 19.64
N GLY A 31 -16.32 8.37 20.15
CA GLY A 31 -15.37 7.94 21.17
C GLY A 31 -13.94 7.84 20.66
N SER A 32 -13.74 7.30 19.45
CA SER A 32 -12.41 7.10 18.87
C SER A 32 -11.74 8.40 18.43
N LEU A 33 -12.50 9.38 17.92
CA LEU A 33 -11.96 10.70 17.57
C LEU A 33 -11.36 11.44 18.77
N THR A 34 -11.98 11.30 19.95
CA THR A 34 -11.52 11.90 21.20
C THR A 34 -10.27 11.20 21.74
N GLU A 35 -10.21 9.88 21.63
CA GLU A 35 -9.07 9.06 22.06
C GLU A 35 -7.81 9.33 21.20
N TYR A 36 -7.95 9.40 19.87
CA TYR A 36 -6.82 9.71 18.99
C TYR A 36 -6.29 11.13 19.22
N GLY A 37 -7.18 12.12 19.36
CA GLY A 37 -6.79 13.52 19.57
C GLY A 37 -6.11 13.79 20.92
N SER A 38 -6.32 12.92 21.92
CA SER A 38 -5.62 13.02 23.21
C SER A 38 -4.27 12.29 23.24
N THR A 39 -4.00 11.42 22.26
CA THR A 39 -2.80 10.57 22.20
C THR A 39 -1.78 11.04 21.15
N SER A 40 -2.23 11.71 20.09
CA SER A 40 -1.37 12.17 18.99
C SER A 40 -1.84 13.53 18.45
N PRO A 41 -0.92 14.43 18.09
CA PRO A 41 -1.27 15.65 17.36
C PRO A 41 -1.69 15.39 15.91
N ALA A 42 -1.46 14.18 15.38
CA ALA A 42 -1.86 13.79 14.04
C ALA A 42 -3.20 13.03 14.05
N ALA A 43 -4.11 13.43 13.17
CA ALA A 43 -5.39 12.76 12.97
C ALA A 43 -5.26 11.53 12.07
N MET A 44 -6.14 10.55 12.29
CA MET A 44 -6.34 9.45 11.35
C MET A 44 -7.00 9.97 10.07
N ILE A 45 -6.51 9.51 8.91
CA ILE A 45 -7.09 9.82 7.59
C ILE A 45 -7.26 8.54 6.78
N ASP A 46 -8.28 8.51 5.93
CA ASP A 46 -8.43 7.51 4.89
C ASP A 46 -7.88 8.07 3.58
N LEU A 47 -6.69 7.60 3.20
CA LEU A 47 -5.99 8.03 1.99
C LEU A 47 -5.57 6.79 1.17
N PRO A 48 -6.31 6.44 0.12
CA PRO A 48 -5.99 5.30 -0.73
C PRO A 48 -4.57 5.37 -1.30
N GLN A 49 -3.93 4.20 -1.47
CA GLN A 49 -2.57 4.06 -1.98
C GLN A 49 -2.38 4.73 -3.35
N THR A 50 -3.40 4.69 -4.22
CA THR A 50 -3.44 5.39 -5.52
C THR A 50 -3.19 6.90 -5.42
N TYR A 51 -3.52 7.53 -4.29
CA TYR A 51 -3.25 8.94 -4.03
C TYR A 51 -1.99 9.15 -3.20
N LEU A 52 -1.74 8.28 -2.22
CA LEU A 52 -0.56 8.36 -1.35
C LEU A 52 0.74 8.19 -2.13
N GLU A 53 0.83 7.19 -3.00
CA GLU A 53 2.06 6.87 -3.73
C GLU A 53 2.56 8.03 -4.62
N PRO A 54 1.72 8.68 -5.45
CA PRO A 54 2.15 9.85 -6.22
C PRO A 54 2.64 11.00 -5.34
N ILE A 55 2.03 11.21 -4.16
CA ILE A 55 2.46 12.26 -3.22
C ILE A 55 3.87 11.97 -2.71
N LEU A 56 4.13 10.74 -2.25
CA LEU A 56 5.44 10.35 -1.75
C LEU A 56 6.49 10.42 -2.87
N LEU A 57 6.19 9.86 -4.03
CA LEU A 57 7.05 9.86 -5.21
C LEU A 57 7.45 11.28 -5.61
N LYS A 58 6.46 12.18 -5.76
CA LYS A 58 6.70 13.57 -6.16
C LYS A 58 7.61 14.28 -5.17
N ASN A 59 7.40 14.10 -3.87
CA ASN A 59 8.21 14.73 -2.83
C ASN A 59 9.64 14.16 -2.78
N ALA A 60 9.81 12.85 -2.97
CA ALA A 60 11.12 12.22 -3.04
C ALA A 60 11.91 12.73 -4.25
N ALA A 61 11.28 12.77 -5.43
CA ALA A 61 11.89 13.29 -6.65
C ALA A 61 12.27 14.77 -6.52
N ALA A 62 11.39 15.60 -5.95
CA ALA A 62 11.66 17.01 -5.69
C ALA A 62 12.85 17.24 -4.72
N ARG A 63 13.15 16.25 -3.87
CA ARG A 63 14.29 16.25 -2.95
C ARG A 63 15.55 15.58 -3.52
N GLY A 64 15.54 15.23 -4.82
CA GLY A 64 16.71 14.72 -5.54
C GLY A 64 16.77 13.20 -5.72
N ALA A 65 15.74 12.45 -5.29
CA ALA A 65 15.69 11.02 -5.58
C ALA A 65 15.52 10.79 -7.09
N LYS A 66 16.37 9.96 -7.67
CA LYS A 66 16.23 9.52 -9.07
C LYS A 66 15.34 8.29 -9.11
N VAL A 67 14.22 8.37 -9.80
CA VAL A 67 13.26 7.27 -9.91
C VAL A 67 13.19 6.78 -11.34
N ARG A 68 13.16 5.46 -11.51
CA ARG A 68 12.94 4.79 -12.79
C ARG A 68 11.82 3.77 -12.62
N PHE A 69 10.76 3.95 -13.38
CA PHE A 69 9.71 2.94 -13.53
C PHE A 69 10.14 1.93 -14.60
N ASP A 70 9.35 0.86 -14.75
CA ASP A 70 9.56 -0.17 -15.76
C ASP A 70 10.98 -0.75 -15.75
N THR A 71 11.61 -0.81 -14.58
CA THR A 71 12.94 -1.35 -14.37
C THR A 71 12.85 -2.52 -13.42
N GLU A 72 13.26 -3.70 -13.88
CA GLU A 72 13.17 -4.96 -13.13
C GLU A 72 14.55 -5.38 -12.63
N LEU A 73 14.65 -5.80 -11.37
CA LEU A 73 15.85 -6.42 -10.82
C LEU A 73 15.91 -7.89 -11.26
N LEU A 74 16.96 -8.25 -12.00
CA LEU A 74 17.19 -9.63 -12.45
C LEU A 74 18.06 -10.40 -11.45
N SER A 75 19.18 -9.81 -11.05
CA SER A 75 20.11 -10.41 -10.10
C SER A 75 20.86 -9.39 -9.28
N LEU A 76 21.36 -9.82 -8.13
CA LEU A 76 22.27 -9.03 -7.28
C LEU A 76 23.44 -9.87 -6.82
N THR A 77 24.61 -9.24 -6.69
CA THR A 77 25.80 -9.77 -6.03
C THR A 77 26.36 -8.73 -5.09
N GLN A 78 27.00 -9.14 -4.00
CA GLN A 78 27.61 -8.23 -3.03
C GLN A 78 29.03 -8.63 -2.71
N ASP A 79 29.83 -7.64 -2.33
CA ASP A 79 31.20 -7.77 -1.86
C ASP A 79 31.41 -6.82 -0.65
N GLU A 80 32.65 -6.66 -0.19
CA GLU A 80 32.97 -5.86 0.99
C GLU A 80 32.62 -4.37 0.85
N ASP A 81 32.54 -3.85 -0.39
CA ASP A 81 32.36 -2.42 -0.67
C ASP A 81 30.93 -2.06 -1.12
N GLY A 82 30.05 -3.05 -1.36
CA GLY A 82 28.66 -2.80 -1.74
C GLY A 82 28.00 -3.90 -2.58
N VAL A 83 26.98 -3.49 -3.34
CA VAL A 83 26.08 -4.36 -4.11
C VAL A 83 26.09 -3.97 -5.58
N THR A 84 26.21 -4.97 -6.44
CA THR A 84 26.07 -4.87 -7.89
C THR A 84 24.74 -5.48 -8.30
N ALA A 85 23.85 -4.69 -8.88
CA ALA A 85 22.52 -5.11 -9.33
C ALA A 85 22.45 -5.12 -10.86
N VAL A 86 21.96 -6.22 -11.44
CA VAL A 86 21.64 -6.33 -12.86
C VAL A 86 20.16 -6.02 -13.04
N LEU A 87 19.88 -5.01 -13.86
CA LEU A 87 18.55 -4.46 -14.10
C LEU A 87 18.15 -4.61 -15.56
N ARG A 88 16.86 -4.79 -15.82
CA ARG A 88 16.27 -4.76 -17.17
C ARG A 88 15.35 -3.57 -17.33
N ASP A 89 15.60 -2.74 -18.34
CA ASP A 89 14.65 -1.74 -18.83
C ASP A 89 13.55 -2.49 -19.60
N ARG A 90 12.33 -2.56 -19.06
CA ARG A 90 11.21 -3.29 -19.68
C ARG A 90 10.62 -2.57 -20.89
N VAL A 91 10.93 -1.29 -21.07
CA VAL A 91 10.49 -0.51 -22.24
C VAL A 91 11.41 -0.78 -23.42
N ARG A 92 12.73 -0.79 -23.19
CA ARG A 92 13.74 -0.99 -24.25
C ARG A 92 14.19 -2.45 -24.42
N GLY A 93 14.02 -3.28 -23.39
CA GLY A 93 14.54 -4.65 -23.33
C GLY A 93 16.03 -4.75 -23.00
N GLU A 94 16.69 -3.62 -22.69
CA GLU A 94 18.12 -3.56 -22.42
C GLU A 94 18.44 -3.95 -20.97
N GLU A 95 19.52 -4.69 -20.79
CA GLU A 95 20.08 -5.00 -19.48
C GLU A 95 21.26 -4.10 -19.17
N TYR A 96 21.34 -3.66 -17.92
CA TYR A 96 22.43 -2.81 -17.45
C TYR A 96 22.73 -3.06 -15.98
N THR A 97 23.92 -2.66 -15.55
CA THR A 97 24.38 -2.86 -14.18
C THR A 97 24.39 -1.55 -13.41
N VAL A 98 23.99 -1.60 -12.14
CA VAL A 98 24.09 -0.50 -11.18
C VAL A 98 24.92 -0.94 -9.98
N ARG A 99 25.93 -0.14 -9.64
CA ARG A 99 26.72 -0.30 -8.42
C ARG A 99 26.21 0.66 -7.34
N ALA A 100 25.96 0.15 -6.15
CA ALA A 100 25.56 0.95 -5.00
C ALA A 100 26.25 0.43 -3.72
N ARG A 101 26.35 1.27 -2.69
CA ARG A 101 26.85 0.84 -1.38
C ARG A 101 25.85 -0.07 -0.66
N TYR A 102 24.57 0.17 -0.87
CA TYR A 102 23.47 -0.56 -0.25
C TYR A 102 22.33 -0.77 -1.25
N LEU A 103 21.59 -1.85 -1.07
CA LEU A 103 20.34 -2.15 -1.76
C LEU A 103 19.24 -2.34 -0.72
N ILE A 104 18.08 -1.71 -0.94
CA ILE A 104 16.91 -1.84 -0.07
C ILE A 104 15.88 -2.71 -0.80
N GLY A 105 15.54 -3.87 -0.23
CA GLY A 105 14.47 -4.74 -0.72
C GLY A 105 13.09 -4.21 -0.32
N ALA A 106 12.46 -3.44 -1.21
CA ALA A 106 11.11 -2.90 -1.04
C ALA A 106 10.17 -3.37 -2.17
N ASP A 107 10.35 -4.61 -2.62
CA ASP A 107 9.73 -5.26 -3.78
C ASP A 107 8.50 -6.12 -3.45
N GLY A 108 7.97 -5.97 -2.23
CA GLY A 108 6.66 -6.50 -1.84
C GLY A 108 6.68 -7.93 -1.27
N GLY A 109 5.51 -8.53 -1.13
CA GLY A 109 5.32 -9.80 -0.40
C GLY A 109 5.92 -11.05 -1.07
N ARG A 110 6.44 -10.93 -2.30
CA ARG A 110 7.19 -11.98 -3.01
C ARG A 110 8.55 -11.41 -3.43
N SER A 111 9.29 -10.92 -2.43
CA SER A 111 10.55 -10.21 -2.64
C SER A 111 11.59 -11.11 -3.32
N SER A 112 12.03 -10.72 -4.52
CA SER A 112 13.15 -11.35 -5.23
C SER A 112 14.47 -11.07 -4.54
N VAL A 113 14.59 -9.92 -3.87
CA VAL A 113 15.78 -9.59 -3.07
C VAL A 113 15.93 -10.57 -1.91
N ALA A 114 14.85 -10.82 -1.16
CA ALA A 114 14.88 -11.78 -0.04
C ALA A 114 15.19 -13.20 -0.52
N GLU A 115 14.61 -13.61 -1.65
CA GLU A 115 14.86 -14.91 -2.26
C GLU A 115 16.34 -15.08 -2.68
N GLN A 116 16.91 -14.11 -3.39
CA GLN A 116 18.31 -14.18 -3.86
C GLN A 116 19.33 -14.17 -2.71
N LEU A 117 19.00 -13.52 -1.59
CA LEU A 117 19.82 -13.52 -0.38
C LEU A 117 19.58 -14.75 0.51
N GLY A 118 18.65 -15.64 0.14
CA GLY A 118 18.31 -16.82 0.93
C GLY A 118 17.73 -16.48 2.31
N LEU A 119 17.06 -15.33 2.44
CA LEU A 119 16.50 -14.90 3.72
C LEU A 119 15.26 -15.75 4.03
N PRO A 120 15.23 -16.45 5.19
CA PRO A 120 14.09 -17.27 5.55
C PRO A 120 12.89 -16.38 5.87
N ILE A 121 11.76 -16.65 5.21
CA ILE A 121 10.47 -16.05 5.52
C ILE A 121 9.63 -17.11 6.22
N ASP A 122 9.35 -16.89 7.50
CA ASP A 122 8.43 -17.74 8.25
C ASP A 122 6.98 -17.28 8.07
N GLY A 123 6.08 -18.24 7.90
CA GLY A 123 4.66 -17.99 7.65
C GLY A 123 4.03 -19.01 6.71
N GLN A 124 2.72 -19.19 6.83
CA GLN A 124 1.97 -20.03 5.90
C GLN A 124 1.46 -19.18 4.74
N MET A 125 1.86 -19.56 3.54
CA MET A 125 1.34 -18.95 2.31
C MET A 125 -0.12 -19.35 2.08
N GLY A 126 -0.91 -18.45 1.49
CA GLY A 126 -2.26 -18.79 0.99
C GLY A 126 -3.32 -19.01 2.07
N LYS A 127 -3.17 -18.45 3.28
CA LYS A 127 -4.17 -18.58 4.36
C LYS A 127 -5.58 -18.12 3.99
N ALA A 128 -5.71 -17.14 3.09
CA ALA A 128 -6.97 -16.63 2.60
C ALA A 128 -6.78 -15.94 1.25
N GLY A 129 -7.77 -16.06 0.36
CA GLY A 129 -7.88 -15.25 -0.84
C GLY A 129 -8.93 -14.15 -0.65
N SER A 130 -8.75 -13.02 -1.33
CA SER A 130 -9.73 -11.93 -1.39
C SER A 130 -10.05 -11.62 -2.85
N MET A 131 -11.32 -11.42 -3.15
CA MET A 131 -11.75 -10.85 -4.43
C MET A 131 -12.21 -9.42 -4.20
N ASN A 132 -11.60 -8.47 -4.90
CA ASN A 132 -11.96 -7.06 -4.81
C ASN A 132 -12.77 -6.65 -6.04
N ILE A 133 -13.93 -6.03 -5.81
CA ILE A 133 -14.77 -5.45 -6.88
C ILE A 133 -14.80 -3.94 -6.67
N THR A 134 -14.35 -3.18 -7.66
CA THR A 134 -14.43 -1.72 -7.65
C THR A 134 -15.56 -1.27 -8.56
N PHE A 135 -16.50 -0.49 -8.03
CA PHE A 135 -17.61 0.07 -8.80
C PHE A 135 -17.97 1.46 -8.27
N THR A 136 -18.70 2.24 -9.08
CA THR A 136 -19.20 3.56 -8.70
C THR A 136 -20.71 3.51 -8.64
N ALA A 137 -21.30 3.90 -7.51
CA ALA A 137 -22.74 4.02 -7.33
C ALA A 137 -23.06 5.10 -6.28
N ASP A 138 -24.18 5.80 -6.43
CA ASP A 138 -24.68 6.68 -5.38
C ASP A 138 -25.40 5.87 -4.30
N LEU A 139 -24.72 5.66 -3.18
CA LEU A 139 -25.25 4.96 -2.02
C LEU A 139 -25.68 5.92 -0.89
N SER A 140 -25.67 7.23 -1.13
CA SER A 140 -25.87 8.26 -0.08
C SER A 140 -27.12 8.02 0.75
N ARG A 141 -28.22 7.59 0.10
CA ARG A 141 -29.49 7.23 0.75
C ARG A 141 -29.32 6.19 1.88
N TYR A 142 -28.40 5.25 1.73
CA TYR A 142 -28.23 4.11 2.65
C TYR A 142 -27.14 4.32 3.70
N VAL A 143 -26.21 5.24 3.47
CA VAL A 143 -24.97 5.38 4.26
C VAL A 143 -24.81 6.73 4.95
N ALA A 144 -25.45 7.81 4.44
CA ALA A 144 -25.22 9.17 4.94
C ALA A 144 -25.56 9.36 6.43
N HIS A 145 -26.55 8.64 6.95
CA HIS A 145 -26.95 8.68 8.36
C HIS A 145 -26.04 7.86 9.29
N ARG A 146 -25.10 7.09 8.73
CA ARG A 146 -24.20 6.17 9.44
C ARG A 146 -22.83 6.07 8.73
N PRO A 147 -22.10 7.20 8.59
CA PRO A 147 -20.85 7.21 7.84
C PRO A 147 -19.84 6.22 8.41
N SER A 148 -19.24 5.42 7.54
CA SER A 148 -18.18 4.46 7.88
C SER A 148 -17.29 4.23 6.66
N VAL A 149 -16.03 3.90 6.91
CA VAL A 149 -15.06 3.48 5.89
C VAL A 149 -15.37 2.07 5.37
N LEU A 150 -16.05 1.24 6.17
CA LEU A 150 -16.35 -0.15 5.82
C LEU A 150 -17.76 -0.56 6.26
N TYR A 151 -18.46 -1.26 5.36
CA TYR A 151 -19.76 -1.88 5.64
C TYR A 151 -19.67 -3.39 5.42
N TRP A 152 -19.73 -4.15 6.52
CA TRP A 152 -19.73 -5.60 6.47
C TRP A 152 -21.11 -6.14 6.08
N VAL A 153 -21.16 -6.94 5.01
CA VAL A 153 -22.36 -7.68 4.61
C VAL A 153 -22.10 -9.15 4.92
N ILE A 154 -22.83 -9.68 5.91
CA ILE A 154 -22.72 -11.08 6.32
C ILE A 154 -23.87 -11.84 5.66
N GLN A 155 -23.54 -12.76 4.74
CA GLN A 155 -24.52 -13.74 4.27
C GLN A 155 -24.81 -14.74 5.42
N PRO A 156 -26.08 -15.08 5.69
CA PRO A 156 -26.43 -16.09 6.68
C PRO A 156 -25.80 -17.46 6.36
#